data_AF-A0A925ZMI9-F1
#
_entry.id   AF-A0A925ZMI9-F1
#
_cell.length_a   1.000
_cell.length_b   1.000
_cell.length_c   1.000
_cell.angle_alpha   90.00
_cell.angle_beta   90.00
_cell.angle_gamma   90.00
#
_symmetry.space_group_name_H-M   'P 1'
#
loop_
_entity.id
_entity.type
_entity.pdbx_description
1 polymer ?
#
loop_
_entity_poly.entity_id
_entity_poly.type
_entity_poly.pdbx_seq_one_letter_code
_entity_poly.pdbx_strand_id
1 'polypeptide(L)'
;MLDARVRLPLAGQIAAKPATDLPTRIARAGAETAWVVAPTLAQACVALASLPSITRVELELGDLAGLELPDALGGRTLVRVRSRSLAQTRAALALHGDFEVLAPIDREHAAWIEGLAAWPSRLALIQPSYDLASDAATHDVELAEFCRSLARFGEVPVEGVVACLLGRAPRIARAVLDTTMLTPEGGLEIFRYARRFVQAHDRVKSLRCRTCAYEPSCQGVHVNWVRAHGFAALRPVC
;
A
#
# COMPACT_ATOMS: atom_id res chain seq x y z
N MET A 1 46.96 25.86 -22.21
CA MET A 1 46.58 24.61 -21.53
C MET A 1 45.07 24.61 -21.39
N LEU A 2 44.35 23.87 -22.23
CA LEU A 2 42.89 23.70 -22.13
C LEU A 2 42.55 22.22 -22.29
N ASP A 3 41.98 21.69 -21.21
CA ASP A 3 41.11 20.53 -21.03
C ASP A 3 41.13 19.37 -22.03
N ALA A 4 41.67 18.24 -21.57
CA ALA A 4 41.30 16.93 -22.05
C ALA A 4 39.85 16.64 -21.63
N ARG A 5 38.91 16.75 -22.57
CA ARG A 5 37.50 16.34 -22.36
C ARG A 5 37.45 14.85 -22.06
N VAL A 6 37.22 14.50 -20.80
CA VAL A 6 36.91 13.12 -20.37
C VAL A 6 35.60 12.71 -21.05
N ARG A 7 35.69 11.81 -22.03
CA ARG A 7 34.51 11.23 -22.68
C ARG A 7 33.95 10.14 -21.77
N LEU A 8 32.65 10.24 -21.47
CA LEU A 8 31.92 9.15 -20.80
C LEU A 8 31.95 7.90 -21.69
N PRO A 9 32.23 6.71 -21.14
CA PRO A 9 32.28 5.47 -21.92
C PRO A 9 30.91 5.17 -22.53
N LEU A 10 30.92 4.70 -23.78
CA LEU A 10 29.71 4.31 -24.51
C LEU A 10 29.07 3.11 -23.82
N ALA A 11 27.73 3.09 -23.77
CA ALA A 11 26.94 1.98 -23.23
C ALA A 11 27.29 0.67 -23.96
N GLY A 12 28.13 -0.15 -23.34
CA GLY A 12 28.73 -1.36 -23.93
C GLY A 12 30.20 -1.57 -23.53
N GLN A 13 30.90 -0.52 -23.08
CA GLN A 13 32.28 -0.60 -22.57
C GLN A 13 32.37 -0.79 -21.05
N ILE A 14 31.23 -0.72 -20.35
CA ILE A 14 31.15 -1.00 -18.93
C ILE A 14 30.84 -2.48 -18.78
N ALA A 15 31.80 -3.25 -18.27
CA ALA A 15 31.55 -4.64 -17.89
C ALA A 15 30.35 -4.69 -16.96
N ALA A 16 29.34 -5.48 -17.32
CA ALA A 16 28.15 -5.64 -16.49
C ALA A 16 28.60 -6.18 -15.12
N LYS A 17 28.34 -5.41 -14.06
CA LYS A 17 28.55 -5.89 -12.70
C LYS A 17 27.74 -7.18 -12.54
N PRO A 18 28.32 -8.27 -12.01
CA PRO A 18 27.58 -9.52 -11.82
C PRO A 18 26.31 -9.22 -11.02
N ALA A 19 25.18 -9.62 -11.58
CA ALA A 19 23.90 -9.39 -10.96
C ALA A 19 23.87 -10.17 -9.64
N THR A 20 23.89 -9.46 -8.51
CA THR A 20 23.58 -10.08 -7.21
C THR A 20 22.17 -10.68 -7.30
N ASP A 21 21.98 -11.92 -6.85
CA ASP A 21 20.66 -12.55 -6.86
C ASP A 21 19.67 -11.79 -5.95
N LEU A 22 18.38 -11.97 -6.20
CA LEU A 22 17.34 -11.27 -5.46
C LEU A 22 17.33 -11.62 -3.97
N PRO A 23 17.43 -12.90 -3.54
CA PRO A 23 17.46 -13.24 -2.12
C PRO A 23 18.56 -12.50 -1.35
N THR A 24 19.76 -12.40 -1.93
CA THR A 24 20.87 -11.65 -1.32
C THR A 24 20.57 -10.15 -1.25
N ARG A 25 19.92 -9.57 -2.26
CA ARG A 25 19.52 -8.14 -2.23
C ARG A 25 18.46 -7.88 -1.15
N ILE A 26 17.48 -8.75 -1.02
CA ILE A 26 16.40 -8.65 -0.02
C ILE A 26 17.00 -8.76 1.38
N ALA A 27 17.84 -9.77 1.61
CA ALA A 27 18.54 -9.93 2.89
C ALA A 27 19.39 -8.70 3.24
N ARG A 28 20.14 -8.16 2.26
CA ARG A 28 20.94 -6.94 2.47
C ARG A 28 20.08 -5.70 2.73
N ALA A 29 18.89 -5.61 2.15
CA ALA A 29 17.95 -4.54 2.39
C ALA A 29 17.24 -4.66 3.75
N GLY A 30 17.37 -5.80 4.44
CA GLY A 30 16.73 -6.04 5.74
C GLY A 30 15.21 -6.14 5.65
N ALA A 31 14.67 -6.55 4.48
CA ALA A 31 13.23 -6.71 4.35
C ALA A 31 12.75 -7.96 5.10
N GLU A 32 11.88 -7.74 6.10
CA GLU A 32 11.30 -8.82 6.93
C GLU A 32 9.86 -9.18 6.55
N THR A 33 9.14 -8.22 5.95
CA THR A 33 7.74 -8.36 5.55
C THR A 33 7.59 -8.30 4.04
N ALA A 34 6.89 -9.27 3.45
CA ALA A 34 6.51 -9.23 2.04
C ALA A 34 5.00 -9.03 1.88
N TRP A 35 4.60 -8.24 0.90
CA TRP A 35 3.23 -8.19 0.42
C TRP A 35 3.11 -9.05 -0.84
N VAL A 36 2.28 -10.10 -0.74
CA VAL A 36 2.04 -11.06 -1.81
C VAL A 36 0.62 -10.92 -2.34
N VAL A 37 0.51 -10.66 -3.64
CA VAL A 37 -0.76 -10.68 -4.38
C VAL A 37 -0.84 -11.97 -5.18
N ALA A 38 -1.86 -12.79 -4.95
CA ALA A 38 -2.03 -14.07 -5.64
C ALA A 38 -3.52 -14.44 -5.77
N PRO A 39 -3.93 -15.18 -6.81
CA PRO A 39 -5.30 -15.67 -6.89
C PRO A 39 -5.67 -16.61 -5.73
N THR A 40 -4.76 -17.48 -5.29
CA THR A 40 -5.00 -18.45 -4.21
C THR A 40 -3.83 -18.51 -3.22
N LEU A 41 -4.09 -19.08 -2.03
CA LEU A 41 -3.07 -19.35 -1.01
C LEU A 41 -1.92 -20.22 -1.54
N ALA A 42 -2.22 -21.26 -2.32
CA ALA A 42 -1.21 -22.14 -2.89
C ALA A 42 -0.22 -21.37 -3.78
N GLN A 43 -0.72 -20.44 -4.60
CA GLN A 43 0.12 -19.59 -5.44
C GLN A 43 0.92 -18.57 -4.62
N ALA A 44 0.36 -18.05 -3.53
CA ALA A 44 1.09 -17.21 -2.60
C ALA A 44 2.28 -17.97 -1.96
N CYS A 45 2.09 -19.23 -1.57
CA CYS A 45 3.16 -20.06 -1.00
C CYS A 45 4.30 -20.33 -2.00
N VAL A 46 3.98 -20.53 -3.28
CA VAL A 46 5.00 -20.64 -4.35
C VAL A 46 5.84 -19.37 -4.43
N ALA A 47 5.20 -18.19 -4.38
CA ALA A 47 5.93 -16.92 -4.39
C ALA A 47 6.78 -16.71 -3.12
N LEU A 48 6.30 -17.17 -1.96
CA LEU A 48 7.04 -17.06 -0.70
C LEU A 48 8.23 -18.02 -0.61
N ALA A 49 8.19 -19.16 -1.31
CA ALA A 49 9.28 -20.13 -1.32
C ALA A 49 10.59 -19.56 -1.90
N SER A 50 10.52 -18.59 -2.81
CA SER A 50 11.69 -17.89 -3.35
C SER A 50 12.24 -16.80 -2.42
N LEU A 51 11.58 -16.55 -1.28
CA LEU A 51 11.87 -15.48 -0.33
C LEU A 51 12.16 -16.05 1.09
N PRO A 52 13.29 -16.75 1.29
CA PRO A 52 13.58 -17.44 2.54
C PRO A 52 13.84 -16.52 3.73
N SER A 53 14.28 -15.27 3.50
CA SER A 53 14.52 -14.30 4.59
C SER A 53 13.25 -13.60 5.07
N ILE A 54 12.10 -13.80 4.41
CA ILE A 54 10.83 -13.18 4.78
C ILE A 54 10.14 -14.02 5.85
N THR A 55 9.90 -13.42 7.00
CA THR A 55 9.27 -14.06 8.17
C THR A 55 7.83 -13.61 8.38
N ARG A 56 7.44 -12.45 7.82
CA ARG A 56 6.12 -11.83 7.96
C ARG A 56 5.48 -11.61 6.60
N VAL A 57 4.16 -11.77 6.51
CA VAL A 57 3.45 -11.69 5.22
C VAL A 57 2.19 -10.84 5.33
N GLU A 58 2.02 -9.93 4.37
CA GLU A 58 0.73 -9.34 4.00
C GLU A 58 0.19 -10.07 2.76
N LEU A 59 -1.06 -10.51 2.79
CA LEU A 59 -1.69 -11.23 1.69
C LEU A 59 -2.79 -10.41 1.04
N GLU A 60 -2.83 -10.40 -0.28
CA GLU A 60 -3.98 -9.96 -1.08
C GLU A 60 -4.38 -11.11 -1.99
N LEU A 61 -5.38 -11.88 -1.57
CA LEU A 61 -5.81 -13.08 -2.28
C LEU A 61 -7.07 -12.85 -3.13
N GLY A 62 -7.18 -13.55 -4.25
CA GLY A 62 -8.46 -13.71 -4.96
C GLY A 62 -9.45 -14.54 -4.15
N ASP A 63 -8.95 -15.63 -3.58
CA ASP A 63 -9.68 -16.57 -2.72
C ASP A 63 -8.93 -16.77 -1.41
N LEU A 64 -9.64 -16.62 -0.29
CA LEU A 64 -9.12 -16.76 1.07
C LEU A 64 -9.18 -18.21 1.58
N ALA A 65 -9.66 -19.15 0.76
CA ALA A 65 -9.74 -20.57 1.13
C ALA A 65 -8.39 -21.12 1.63
N GLY A 66 -8.45 -21.86 2.73
CA GLY A 66 -7.29 -22.52 3.34
C GLY A 66 -6.45 -21.63 4.27
N LEU A 67 -6.76 -20.34 4.41
CA LEU A 67 -5.97 -19.42 5.24
C LEU A 67 -6.02 -19.75 6.74
N GLU A 68 -7.07 -20.42 7.21
CA GLU A 68 -7.23 -20.85 8.61
C GLU A 68 -6.46 -22.13 8.95
N LEU A 69 -5.88 -22.80 7.96
CA LEU A 69 -5.16 -24.05 8.19
C LEU A 69 -3.90 -23.79 9.04
N PRO A 70 -3.62 -24.64 10.03
CA PRO A 70 -2.34 -24.58 10.75
C PRO A 70 -1.18 -24.63 9.75
N ASP A 71 -0.20 -23.74 9.94
CA ASP A 71 1.00 -23.65 9.10
C ASP A 71 0.75 -23.36 7.61
N ALA A 72 -0.39 -22.72 7.27
CA ALA A 72 -0.75 -22.33 5.90
C ALA A 72 0.36 -21.58 5.12
N LEU A 73 1.29 -20.93 5.83
CA LEU A 73 2.35 -20.10 5.26
C LEU A 73 3.77 -20.64 5.52
N GLY A 74 3.90 -21.89 5.95
CA GLY A 74 5.19 -22.57 6.16
C GLY A 74 6.09 -21.84 7.16
N GLY A 75 5.58 -21.64 8.38
CA GLY A 75 6.26 -21.04 9.52
C GLY A 75 6.24 -19.51 9.57
N ARG A 76 5.66 -18.85 8.57
CA ARG A 76 5.61 -17.38 8.49
C ARG A 76 4.39 -16.81 9.21
N THR A 77 4.55 -15.62 9.77
CA THR A 77 3.46 -14.90 10.44
C THR A 77 2.64 -14.11 9.43
N LEU A 78 1.35 -14.43 9.30
CA LEU A 78 0.38 -13.55 8.64
C LEU A 78 0.16 -12.32 9.51
N VAL A 79 0.47 -11.14 9.00
CA VAL A 79 0.29 -9.88 9.75
C VAL A 79 -0.86 -9.04 9.23
N ARG A 80 -1.25 -9.24 7.97
CA ARG A 80 -2.32 -8.48 7.34
C ARG A 80 -2.94 -9.22 6.15
N VAL A 81 -4.25 -9.07 5.98
CA VAL A 81 -4.98 -9.39 4.75
C VAL A 81 -5.49 -8.09 4.14
N ARG A 82 -5.18 -7.85 2.87
CA ARG A 82 -5.72 -6.73 2.09
C ARG A 82 -6.90 -7.24 1.28
N SER A 83 -8.05 -6.62 1.47
CA SER A 83 -9.26 -6.94 0.70
C SER A 83 -9.41 -5.98 -0.47
N ARG A 84 -10.08 -6.45 -1.54
CA ARG A 84 -10.43 -5.63 -2.70
C ARG A 84 -11.92 -5.36 -2.85
N SER A 85 -12.74 -6.01 -2.02
CA SER A 85 -14.20 -5.90 -2.04
C SER A 85 -14.77 -6.07 -0.65
N LEU A 86 -16.00 -5.58 -0.46
CA LEU A 86 -16.70 -5.74 0.81
C LEU A 86 -16.91 -7.21 1.18
N ALA A 87 -17.18 -8.07 0.20
CA ALA A 87 -17.30 -9.51 0.40
C ALA A 87 -16.02 -10.11 0.97
N GLN A 88 -14.85 -9.74 0.42
CA GLN A 88 -13.56 -10.20 0.94
C GLN A 88 -13.25 -9.62 2.32
N THR A 89 -13.55 -8.35 2.57
CA THR A 89 -13.39 -7.73 3.90
C THR A 89 -14.15 -8.51 4.97
N ARG A 90 -15.42 -8.83 4.70
CA ARG A 90 -16.27 -9.61 5.61
C ARG A 90 -15.75 -11.03 5.81
N ALA A 91 -15.35 -11.71 4.72
CA ALA A 91 -14.76 -13.04 4.80
C ALA A 91 -13.50 -13.04 5.66
N ALA A 92 -12.56 -12.10 5.45
CA ALA A 92 -11.34 -12.00 6.22
C ALA A 92 -11.57 -11.67 7.71
N LEU A 93 -12.58 -10.85 8.02
CA LEU A 93 -12.98 -10.55 9.40
C LEU A 93 -13.68 -11.72 10.10
N ALA A 94 -14.25 -12.66 9.35
CA ALA A 94 -14.85 -13.88 9.90
C ALA A 94 -13.79 -14.94 10.25
N LEU A 95 -12.62 -14.91 9.61
CA LEU A 95 -11.55 -15.86 9.91
C LEU A 95 -10.95 -15.62 11.30
N HIS A 96 -10.58 -16.70 11.99
CA HIS A 96 -9.86 -16.60 13.25
C HIS A 96 -8.36 -16.29 13.04
N GLY A 97 -7.80 -15.35 13.81
CA GLY A 97 -6.36 -15.09 13.81
C GLY A 97 -5.96 -13.67 14.20
N ASP A 98 -4.68 -13.50 14.53
CA ASP A 98 -4.09 -12.25 15.01
C ASP A 98 -3.45 -11.44 13.87
N PHE A 99 -4.25 -11.17 12.84
CA PHE A 99 -3.85 -10.37 11.69
C PHE A 99 -4.84 -9.22 11.43
N GLU A 100 -4.32 -8.13 10.88
CA GLU A 100 -5.13 -6.97 10.52
C GLU A 100 -5.84 -7.19 9.17
N VAL A 101 -7.08 -6.72 9.02
CA VAL A 101 -7.80 -6.68 7.74
C VAL A 101 -7.78 -5.24 7.24
N LEU A 102 -7.06 -4.99 6.15
CA LEU A 102 -6.96 -3.67 5.53
C LEU A 102 -7.96 -3.57 4.38
N ALA A 103 -9.02 -2.78 4.58
CA ALA A 103 -10.08 -2.56 3.60
C ALA A 103 -9.91 -1.20 2.89
N PRO A 104 -10.27 -1.10 1.59
CA PRO A 104 -10.24 0.16 0.88
C PRO A 104 -11.33 1.11 1.42
N ILE A 105 -11.01 2.41 1.42
CA ILE A 105 -12.01 3.47 1.58
C ILE A 105 -12.63 3.70 0.20
N ASP A 106 -13.80 3.14 -0.01
CA ASP A 106 -14.64 3.37 -1.18
C ASP A 106 -16.12 3.51 -0.76
N ARG A 107 -16.98 3.82 -1.72
CA ARG A 107 -18.43 3.99 -1.48
C ARG A 107 -19.11 2.73 -0.92
N GLU A 108 -18.70 1.54 -1.34
CA GLU A 108 -19.30 0.28 -0.88
C GLU A 108 -18.96 0.03 0.59
N HIS A 109 -17.69 0.18 0.96
CA HIS A 109 -17.21 0.02 2.33
C HIS A 109 -17.74 1.11 3.24
N ALA A 110 -17.82 2.37 2.78
CA ALA A 110 -18.35 3.45 3.58
C ALA A 110 -19.82 3.23 3.94
N ALA A 111 -20.66 2.80 2.99
CA ALA A 111 -22.06 2.46 3.26
C ALA A 111 -22.20 1.32 4.28
N TRP A 112 -21.33 0.31 4.20
CA TRP A 112 -21.31 -0.76 5.20
C TRP A 112 -20.85 -0.27 6.58
N ILE A 113 -19.80 0.56 6.65
CA ILE A 113 -19.24 1.12 7.89
C ILE A 113 -20.26 2.02 8.59
N GLU A 114 -21.10 2.72 7.83
CA GLU A 114 -22.19 3.53 8.38
C GLU A 114 -23.17 2.69 9.22
N GLY A 115 -23.41 1.44 8.83
CA GLY A 115 -24.26 0.50 9.55
C GLY A 115 -23.61 -0.24 10.73
N LEU A 116 -22.31 -0.04 10.98
CA LEU A 116 -21.62 -0.74 12.08
C LEU A 116 -22.00 -0.15 13.45
N ALA A 117 -22.38 -1.04 14.38
CA ALA A 117 -22.63 -0.67 15.78
C ALA A 117 -21.34 -0.46 16.59
N ALA A 118 -20.28 -1.20 16.24
CA ALA A 118 -18.97 -1.11 16.88
C ALA A 118 -17.85 -1.37 15.85
N TRP A 119 -16.66 -0.86 16.12
CA TRP A 119 -15.51 -1.06 15.24
C TRP A 119 -14.91 -2.46 15.42
N PRO A 120 -14.76 -3.26 14.35
CA PRO A 120 -14.04 -4.53 14.44
C PRO A 120 -12.57 -4.28 14.78
N SER A 121 -12.07 -4.90 15.85
CA SER A 121 -10.72 -4.65 16.39
C SER A 121 -9.58 -4.90 15.38
N ARG A 122 -9.80 -5.79 14.41
CA ARG A 122 -8.84 -6.12 13.34
C ARG A 122 -8.98 -5.26 12.09
N LEU A 123 -10.01 -4.43 11.97
CA LEU A 123 -10.25 -3.65 10.75
C LEU A 123 -9.40 -2.38 10.74
N ALA A 124 -8.68 -2.18 9.65
CA ALA A 124 -8.02 -0.95 9.27
C ALA A 124 -8.47 -0.51 7.87
N LEU A 125 -8.33 0.78 7.59
CA LEU A 125 -8.73 1.37 6.32
C LEU A 125 -7.53 1.91 5.55
N ILE A 126 -7.61 1.89 4.22
CA ILE A 126 -6.64 2.56 3.34
C ILE A 126 -7.36 3.34 2.25
N GLN A 127 -6.98 4.59 2.02
CA GLN A 127 -7.41 5.32 0.83
C GLN A 127 -6.66 4.78 -0.40
N PRO A 128 -7.37 4.17 -1.37
CA PRO A 128 -6.72 3.65 -2.56
C PRO A 128 -6.09 4.76 -3.41
N SER A 129 -5.04 4.41 -4.14
CA SER A 129 -4.42 5.28 -5.14
C SER A 129 -4.71 4.70 -6.52
N TYR A 130 -5.55 5.40 -7.28
CA TYR A 130 -6.04 4.96 -8.58
C TYR A 130 -5.13 5.43 -9.71
N ASP A 131 -4.98 4.58 -10.74
CA ASP A 131 -4.22 4.92 -11.95
C ASP A 131 -4.94 6.00 -12.79
N LEU A 132 -6.26 6.08 -12.70
CA LEU A 132 -7.10 7.06 -13.40
C LEU A 132 -7.86 7.97 -12.43
N ALA A 133 -8.01 9.24 -12.79
CA ALA A 133 -8.84 10.18 -12.04
C ALA A 133 -10.34 9.84 -12.12
N SER A 134 -10.79 9.21 -13.22
CA SER A 134 -12.17 8.72 -13.36
C SER A 134 -12.49 7.63 -12.33
N ASP A 135 -11.53 6.75 -12.04
CA ASP A 135 -11.72 5.70 -11.04
C ASP A 135 -11.80 6.30 -9.64
N ALA A 136 -10.93 7.27 -9.34
CA ALA A 136 -11.02 8.04 -8.09
C ALA A 136 -12.39 8.72 -7.95
N ALA A 137 -12.85 9.45 -8.98
CA ALA A 137 -14.17 10.09 -8.97
C ALA A 137 -15.35 9.11 -8.82
N THR A 138 -15.19 7.88 -9.33
CA THR A 138 -16.24 6.85 -9.27
C THR A 138 -16.32 6.17 -7.90
N HIS A 139 -15.19 5.88 -7.28
CA HIS A 139 -15.14 5.03 -6.09
C HIS A 139 -14.92 5.81 -4.79
N ASP A 140 -14.27 6.96 -4.84
CA ASP A 140 -14.01 7.76 -3.66
C ASP A 140 -15.30 8.26 -3.03
N VAL A 141 -15.22 8.41 -1.72
CA VAL A 141 -16.20 9.09 -0.87
C VAL A 141 -15.76 10.54 -0.66
N GLU A 142 -16.65 11.35 -0.09
CA GLU A 142 -16.28 12.65 0.48
C GLU A 142 -15.34 12.43 1.67
N LEU A 143 -14.05 12.30 1.39
CA LEU A 143 -13.06 11.70 2.31
C LEU A 143 -12.96 12.44 3.65
N ALA A 144 -13.06 13.77 3.64
CA ALA A 144 -13.05 14.57 4.87
C ALA A 144 -14.30 14.32 5.73
N GLU A 145 -15.47 14.14 5.12
CA GLU A 145 -16.71 13.86 5.83
C GLU A 145 -16.72 12.43 6.37
N PHE A 146 -16.31 11.48 5.54
CA PHE A 146 -16.13 10.09 5.95
C PHE A 146 -15.16 9.97 7.13
N CYS A 147 -13.99 10.63 7.08
CA CYS A 147 -13.04 10.59 8.21
C CYS A 147 -13.62 11.20 9.49
N ARG A 148 -14.45 12.25 9.40
CA ARG A 148 -15.16 12.79 10.57
C ARG A 148 -16.17 11.81 11.13
N SER A 149 -16.90 11.07 10.29
CA SER A 149 -17.89 10.10 10.75
C SER A 149 -17.25 8.94 11.53
N LEU A 150 -16.00 8.60 11.22
CA LEU A 150 -15.24 7.58 11.96
C LEU A 150 -14.97 7.96 13.42
N ALA A 151 -15.04 9.24 13.81
CA ALA A 151 -14.78 9.68 15.18
C ALA A 151 -15.70 9.01 16.22
N ARG A 152 -16.91 8.58 15.81
CA ARG A 152 -17.85 7.84 16.68
C ARG A 152 -17.30 6.48 17.16
N PHE A 153 -16.29 5.96 16.49
CA PHE A 153 -15.63 4.70 16.81
C PHE A 153 -14.32 4.89 17.60
N GLY A 154 -13.97 6.13 17.95
CA GLY A 154 -12.68 6.45 18.55
C GLY A 154 -11.54 6.42 17.52
N GLU A 155 -10.39 5.86 17.90
CA GLU A 155 -9.20 5.85 17.05
C GLU A 155 -9.21 4.69 16.04
N VAL A 156 -9.77 4.94 14.85
CA VAL A 156 -9.77 3.98 13.74
C VAL A 156 -8.43 3.98 12.99
N PRO A 157 -7.75 2.84 12.75
CA PRO A 157 -6.52 2.86 11.97
C PRO A 157 -6.78 3.17 10.49
N VAL A 158 -6.21 4.27 9.98
CA VAL A 158 -6.37 4.73 8.59
C VAL A 158 -5.02 5.06 7.95
N GLU A 159 -4.71 4.42 6.83
CA GLU A 159 -3.53 4.65 5.99
C GLU A 159 -3.90 5.41 4.70
N GLY A 160 -2.93 6.08 4.09
CA GLY A 160 -3.11 6.72 2.77
C GLY A 160 -3.93 8.03 2.76
N VAL A 161 -4.44 8.48 3.91
CA VAL A 161 -5.15 9.76 4.06
C VAL A 161 -4.23 10.79 4.72
N VAL A 162 -4.17 12.00 4.17
CA VAL A 162 -3.36 13.10 4.72
C VAL A 162 -3.99 13.71 5.97
N ALA A 163 -3.16 14.30 6.85
CA ALA A 163 -3.59 14.83 8.15
C ALA A 163 -4.77 15.83 8.07
N CYS A 164 -4.76 16.72 7.06
CA CYS A 164 -5.81 17.72 6.88
C CYS A 164 -7.18 17.15 6.47
N LEU A 165 -7.21 15.96 5.89
CA LEU A 165 -8.46 15.25 5.56
C LEU A 165 -8.87 14.32 6.72
N LEU A 166 -7.89 13.71 7.37
CA LEU A 166 -8.12 12.80 8.50
C LEU A 166 -8.51 13.52 9.80
N GLY A 167 -8.08 14.78 9.96
CA GLY A 167 -8.28 15.57 11.19
C GLY A 167 -7.28 15.27 12.31
N ARG A 168 -6.29 14.40 12.07
CA ARG A 168 -5.22 14.02 13.00
C ARG A 168 -4.00 13.49 12.25
N ALA A 169 -2.92 13.17 12.97
CA ALA A 169 -1.73 12.58 12.37
C ALA A 169 -2.06 11.26 11.65
N PRO A 170 -1.58 11.06 10.40
CA PRO A 170 -1.86 9.86 9.63
C PRO A 170 -1.04 8.67 10.13
N ARG A 171 -1.61 7.47 10.04
CA ARG A 171 -0.86 6.23 10.28
C ARG A 171 0.13 6.02 9.13
N ILE A 172 1.39 5.79 9.48
CA ILE A 172 2.44 5.46 8.51
C ILE A 172 2.20 4.03 8.01
N ALA A 173 2.20 3.86 6.68
CA ALA A 173 2.07 2.56 6.05
C ALA A 173 3.29 1.67 6.39
N ARG A 174 3.05 0.36 6.53
CA ARG A 174 4.13 -0.61 6.80
C ARG A 174 5.12 -0.65 5.63
N ALA A 175 6.40 -0.72 5.95
CA ALA A 175 7.43 -1.00 4.96
C ALA A 175 7.36 -2.48 4.57
N VAL A 176 7.04 -2.76 3.31
CA VAL A 176 6.90 -4.12 2.78
C VAL A 176 7.64 -4.27 1.47
N LEU A 177 8.21 -5.46 1.24
CA LEU A 177 8.63 -5.88 -0.09
C LEU A 177 7.38 -6.23 -0.90
N ASP A 178 7.02 -5.39 -1.86
CA ASP A 178 5.94 -5.67 -2.80
C ASP A 178 6.41 -6.68 -3.86
N THR A 179 5.93 -7.93 -3.75
CA THR A 179 6.36 -9.01 -4.62
C THR A 179 5.76 -8.91 -6.02
N THR A 180 4.76 -8.06 -6.23
CA THR A 180 4.18 -7.88 -7.58
C THR A 180 5.16 -7.26 -8.54
N MET A 181 6.11 -6.47 -8.02
CA MET A 181 7.20 -5.86 -8.80
C MET A 181 8.26 -6.88 -9.24
N LEU A 182 8.15 -8.15 -8.84
CA LEU A 182 9.12 -9.18 -9.14
C LEU A 182 8.65 -10.09 -10.29
N THR A 183 9.59 -10.58 -11.08
CA THR A 183 9.36 -11.70 -12.01
C THR A 183 9.33 -13.01 -11.23
N PRO A 184 8.80 -14.11 -11.81
CA PRO A 184 8.84 -15.43 -11.18
C PRO A 184 10.26 -15.89 -10.80
N GLU A 185 11.27 -15.47 -11.56
CA GLU A 185 12.70 -15.75 -11.34
C GLU A 185 13.34 -14.81 -10.30
N GLY A 186 12.57 -13.87 -9.75
CA GLY A 186 13.05 -12.87 -8.79
C GLY A 186 13.71 -11.65 -9.43
N GLY A 187 13.61 -11.45 -10.75
CA GLY A 187 14.01 -10.19 -11.38
C GLY A 187 13.08 -9.04 -10.98
N LEU A 188 13.49 -7.78 -11.19
CA LEU A 188 12.55 -6.65 -11.12
C LEU A 188 11.80 -6.56 -12.45
N GLU A 189 10.48 -6.61 -12.41
CA GLU A 189 9.64 -6.33 -13.57
C GLU A 189 9.44 -4.81 -13.67
N ILE A 190 10.06 -4.21 -14.68
CA ILE A 190 10.21 -2.74 -14.75
C ILE A 190 8.88 -2.02 -14.91
N PHE A 191 7.90 -2.60 -15.62
CA PHE A 191 6.62 -1.94 -15.84
C PHE A 191 5.75 -1.95 -14.58
N ARG A 192 5.73 -3.07 -13.84
CA ARG A 192 5.07 -3.18 -12.54
C ARG A 192 5.76 -2.31 -11.50
N TYR A 193 7.09 -2.25 -11.50
CA TYR A 193 7.83 -1.31 -10.66
C TYR A 193 7.45 0.14 -10.95
N ALA A 194 7.44 0.55 -12.22
CA ALA A 194 7.08 1.91 -12.61
C ALA A 194 5.64 2.26 -12.22
N ARG A 195 4.68 1.36 -12.48
CA ARG A 195 3.29 1.52 -12.07
C ARG A 195 3.18 1.68 -10.55
N ARG A 196 3.86 0.83 -9.79
CA ARG A 196 3.84 0.88 -8.33
C ARG A 196 4.48 2.17 -7.80
N PHE A 197 5.56 2.61 -8.42
CA PHE A 197 6.21 3.88 -8.11
C PHE A 197 5.25 5.04 -8.28
N VAL A 198 4.50 5.11 -9.39
CA VAL A 198 3.48 6.14 -9.62
C VAL A 198 2.40 6.09 -8.53
N GLN A 199 1.81 4.91 -8.28
CA GLN A 199 0.76 4.76 -7.26
C GLN A 199 1.20 5.17 -5.85
N ALA A 200 2.47 4.93 -5.49
CA ALA A 200 3.02 5.28 -4.20
C ALA A 200 3.40 6.78 -4.12
N HIS A 201 4.10 7.28 -5.13
CA HIS A 201 4.88 8.53 -5.05
C HIS A 201 4.35 9.70 -5.89
N ASP A 202 3.37 9.50 -6.78
CA ASP A 202 2.77 10.58 -7.56
C ASP A 202 1.79 11.40 -6.71
N ARG A 203 2.37 12.20 -5.81
CA ARG A 203 1.70 12.95 -4.75
C ARG A 203 1.90 14.44 -4.95
N VAL A 204 0.86 15.22 -4.63
CA VAL A 204 0.87 16.68 -4.76
C VAL A 204 0.39 17.38 -3.49
N LYS A 205 0.94 18.57 -3.24
CA LYS A 205 0.51 19.47 -2.15
C LYS A 205 -0.21 20.69 -2.72
N SER A 206 -1.13 21.26 -1.93
CA SER A 206 -1.71 22.57 -2.22
C SER A 206 -0.69 23.68 -1.92
N LEU A 207 -0.76 24.80 -2.64
CA LEU A 207 0.02 26.00 -2.28
C LEU A 207 -0.26 26.50 -0.86
N ARG A 208 -1.46 26.22 -0.34
CA ARG A 208 -1.86 26.52 1.04
C ARG A 208 -1.11 25.70 2.09
N CYS A 209 -0.49 24.59 1.70
CA CYS A 209 0.24 23.72 2.64
C CYS A 209 1.46 24.40 3.27
N ARG A 210 1.95 25.52 2.74
CA ARG A 210 3.11 26.25 3.28
C ARG A 210 2.98 26.67 4.75
N THR A 211 1.74 26.82 5.24
CA THR A 211 1.45 27.18 6.64
C THR A 211 0.90 26.00 7.44
N CYS A 212 0.94 24.78 6.90
CA CYS A 212 0.41 23.60 7.58
C CYS A 212 1.44 23.06 8.58
N ALA A 213 0.99 22.73 9.80
CA ALA A 213 1.82 22.11 10.83
C ALA A 213 2.47 20.78 10.37
N TYR A 214 1.82 20.06 9.44
CA TYR A 214 2.31 18.80 8.88
C TYR A 214 3.08 18.96 7.56
N GLU A 215 3.39 20.19 7.11
CA GLU A 215 4.06 20.40 5.82
C GLU A 215 5.35 19.56 5.66
N PRO A 216 6.29 19.52 6.62
CA PRO A 216 7.58 18.86 6.41
C PRO A 216 7.49 17.34 6.26
N SER A 217 6.47 16.71 6.86
CA SER A 217 6.30 15.25 6.89
C SER A 217 5.19 14.74 5.96
N CYS A 218 4.26 15.61 5.55
CA CYS A 218 3.19 15.25 4.62
C CYS A 218 3.75 15.12 3.20
N GLN A 219 3.51 13.98 2.54
CA GLN A 219 3.88 13.78 1.13
C GLN A 219 2.86 14.38 0.16
N GLY A 220 1.68 14.76 0.64
CA GLY A 220 0.55 15.20 -0.18
C GLY A 220 -0.44 14.08 -0.50
N VAL A 221 -1.47 14.41 -1.27
CA VAL A 221 -2.49 13.46 -1.75
C VAL A 221 -2.11 12.94 -3.13
N HIS A 222 -2.62 11.78 -3.53
CA HIS A 222 -2.36 11.24 -4.86
C HIS A 222 -2.87 12.18 -5.95
N VAL A 223 -2.11 12.37 -7.03
CA VAL A 223 -2.43 13.36 -8.08
C VAL A 223 -3.81 13.11 -8.69
N ASN A 224 -4.20 11.85 -8.88
CA ASN A 224 -5.50 11.52 -9.47
C ASN A 224 -6.67 11.79 -8.52
N TRP A 225 -6.44 11.78 -7.21
CA TRP A 225 -7.46 12.23 -6.24
C TRP A 225 -7.71 13.72 -6.41
N VAL A 226 -6.66 14.54 -6.54
CA VAL A 226 -6.80 15.99 -6.78
C VAL A 226 -7.40 16.30 -8.14
N ARG A 227 -7.08 15.52 -9.18
CA ARG A 227 -7.71 15.69 -10.50
C ARG A 227 -9.22 15.41 -10.45
N ALA A 228 -9.64 14.47 -9.59
CA ALA A 228 -11.06 14.14 -9.41
C ALA A 228 -11.80 15.16 -8.53
N HIS A 229 -11.22 15.55 -7.39
CA HIS A 229 -11.93 16.28 -6.32
C HIS A 229 -11.43 17.72 -6.10
N GLY A 230 -10.35 18.10 -6.77
CA GLY A 230 -9.70 19.40 -6.61
C GLY A 230 -8.97 19.56 -5.28
N PHE A 231 -8.42 20.75 -5.06
CA PHE A 231 -7.70 21.09 -3.83
C PHE A 231 -8.59 21.61 -2.71
N ALA A 232 -9.87 21.89 -2.98
CA ALA A 232 -10.75 22.65 -2.08
C ALA A 232 -10.85 22.02 -0.69
N ALA A 233 -10.99 20.70 -0.62
CA ALA A 233 -11.08 19.93 0.61
C ALA A 233 -9.77 19.88 1.44
N LEU A 234 -8.60 20.19 0.84
CA LEU A 234 -7.33 20.22 1.57
C LEU A 234 -7.20 21.53 2.37
N ARG A 235 -7.57 21.50 3.65
CA ARG A 235 -7.49 22.64 4.57
C ARG A 235 -6.29 22.47 5.49
N PRO A 236 -5.25 23.33 5.41
CA PRO A 236 -4.09 23.25 6.30
C PRO A 236 -4.49 23.14 7.77
N VAL A 237 -3.76 22.31 8.52
CA VAL A 237 -3.89 22.27 9.98
C VAL A 237 -2.95 23.33 10.53
N CYS A 238 -3.49 24.26 11.32
CA CYS A 238 -2.74 25.32 11.98
C CYS A 238 -2.12 24.83 13.29
#